data_AF-A0AA95HMI3-F1
#
_entry.id   AF-A0AA95HMI3-F1
#
_cell.length_a   1.000
_cell.length_b   1.000
_cell.length_c   1.000
_cell.angle_alpha   90.00
_cell.angle_beta   90.00
_cell.angle_gamma   90.00
#
_symmetry.space_group_name_H-M   'P 1'
#
loop_
_entity.id
_entity.type
_entity.pdbx_description
1 polymer ?
#
loop_
_entity_poly.entity_id
_entity_poly.type
_entity_poly.pdbx_seq_one_letter_code
_entity_poly.pdbx_strand_id
1 'polypeptide(L)'
;MLEITSTQAEYGENDIRVISATYFFTELNEGDIFKNIFGNGIYTHDLSPYGKLMDYAHEIGYWESDVGYAEIFVYFGLIGLIALLIWFIGVLTVRIPSEYFFLKIYLIFIIISMICGGYWFENIVEMAIITYILVKLNSGYKADLIVLEIFRCKSRNIT
;
A
#
# COMPACT_ATOMS: atom_id res chain seq x y z
N MET A 1 7.25 11.18 -29.90
CA MET A 1 6.90 9.89 -29.25
C MET A 1 8.03 8.88 -29.37
N LEU A 2 8.67 8.69 -30.54
CA LEU A 2 9.87 7.84 -30.66
C LEU A 2 11.14 8.44 -30.00
N GLU A 3 11.28 9.77 -29.96
CA GLU A 3 12.48 10.42 -29.38
C GLU A 3 12.58 10.31 -27.85
N ILE A 4 11.45 10.20 -27.16
CA ILE A 4 11.37 10.04 -25.69
C ILE A 4 11.85 8.63 -25.30
N THR A 5 11.49 7.63 -26.12
CA THR A 5 11.91 6.24 -25.93
C THR A 5 13.42 6.06 -26.17
N SER A 6 14.00 6.78 -27.13
CA SER A 6 15.45 6.75 -27.36
C SER A 6 16.26 7.45 -26.27
N THR A 7 15.73 8.51 -25.65
CA THR A 7 16.37 9.15 -24.49
C THR A 7 16.34 8.24 -23.26
N GLN A 8 15.24 7.52 -23.02
CA GLN A 8 15.17 6.51 -21.93
C GLN A 8 16.19 5.38 -22.07
N ALA A 9 16.62 5.04 -23.30
CA ALA A 9 17.66 4.03 -23.56
C ALA A 9 19.09 4.57 -23.36
N GLU A 10 19.32 5.89 -23.46
CA GLU A 10 20.62 6.53 -23.22
C GLU A 10 20.90 6.83 -21.74
N TYR A 11 19.86 6.93 -20.88
CA TYR A 11 19.98 7.07 -19.42
C TYR A 11 20.32 5.76 -18.69
N GLY A 12 21.28 5.00 -19.20
CA GLY A 12 21.73 3.72 -18.64
C GLY A 12 22.33 3.78 -17.22
N GLU A 13 22.32 4.92 -16.53
CA GLU A 13 22.90 5.07 -15.19
C GLU A 13 21.89 5.18 -14.04
N ASN A 14 20.62 5.55 -14.25
CA ASN A 14 19.59 5.52 -13.18
C ASN A 14 18.16 5.34 -13.74
N ASP A 15 17.44 4.32 -13.29
CA ASP A 15 16.03 4.06 -13.62
C ASP A 15 15.14 5.25 -13.21
N ILE A 16 14.29 5.73 -14.11
CA ILE A 16 13.38 6.87 -13.86
C ILE A 16 12.55 6.67 -12.59
N ARG A 17 12.12 5.44 -12.29
CA ARG A 17 11.38 5.12 -11.06
C ARG A 17 12.20 5.35 -9.80
N VAL A 18 13.49 5.04 -9.84
CA VAL A 18 14.42 5.28 -8.73
C VAL A 18 14.61 6.78 -8.54
N ILE A 19 14.81 7.52 -9.64
CA ILE A 19 14.97 8.98 -9.60
C ILE A 19 13.70 9.65 -9.04
N SER A 20 12.53 9.30 -9.56
CA SER A 20 11.25 9.82 -9.08
C SER A 20 11.02 9.48 -7.60
N ALA A 21 11.30 8.24 -7.18
CA ALA A 21 11.19 7.86 -5.78
C ALA A 21 12.13 8.70 -4.88
N THR A 22 13.38 8.90 -5.30
CA THR A 22 14.34 9.76 -4.57
C THR A 22 13.81 11.19 -4.44
N TYR A 23 13.32 11.77 -5.52
CA TYR A 23 12.72 13.11 -5.49
C TYR A 23 11.58 13.20 -4.47
N PHE A 24 10.63 12.25 -4.51
CA PHE A 24 9.48 12.25 -3.60
C PHE A 24 9.86 12.05 -2.12
N PHE A 25 10.87 11.22 -1.83
CA PHE A 25 11.30 10.98 -0.46
C PHE A 25 12.19 12.07 0.13
N THR A 26 12.98 12.75 -0.70
CA THR A 26 14.09 13.58 -0.21
C THR A 26 14.03 15.04 -0.62
N GLU A 27 13.39 15.37 -1.74
CA GLU A 27 13.43 16.70 -2.34
C GLU A 27 12.08 17.42 -2.29
N LEU A 28 10.97 16.73 -2.57
CA LEU A 28 9.63 17.32 -2.70
C LEU A 28 9.25 18.26 -1.54
N ASN A 29 9.53 17.84 -0.31
CA ASN A 29 9.13 18.58 0.88
C ASN A 29 10.20 19.57 1.38
N GLU A 30 11.35 19.68 0.73
CA GLU A 30 12.44 20.62 1.06
C GLU A 30 12.86 20.57 2.56
N GLY A 31 12.78 19.39 3.18
CA GLY A 31 13.09 19.21 4.60
C GLY A 31 11.99 19.62 5.58
N ASP A 32 10.79 19.96 5.12
CA ASP A 32 9.62 20.22 5.96
C ASP A 32 9.18 18.94 6.71
N ILE A 33 9.48 18.91 8.01
CA ILE A 33 9.19 17.77 8.88
C ILE A 33 7.69 17.50 9.00
N PHE A 34 6.84 18.53 8.98
CA PHE A 34 5.39 18.34 9.11
C PHE A 34 4.84 17.62 7.87
N LYS A 35 5.23 18.05 6.68
CA LYS A 35 4.83 17.39 5.43
C LYS A 35 5.40 15.98 5.33
N ASN A 36 6.63 15.74 5.79
CA ASN A 36 7.21 14.39 5.81
C ASN A 36 6.47 13.44 6.78
N ILE A 37 5.94 13.94 7.91
CA ILE A 37 5.22 13.11 8.89
C ILE A 37 3.78 12.86 8.45
N PHE A 38 3.05 13.91 8.05
CA PHE A 38 1.61 13.87 7.80
C PHE A 38 1.24 13.74 6.32
N GLY A 39 2.18 14.00 5.41
CA GLY A 39 1.93 14.05 3.97
C GLY A 39 1.43 15.41 3.51
N ASN A 40 1.29 15.53 2.19
CA ASN A 40 0.80 16.74 1.53
C ASN A 40 -0.70 16.67 1.19
N GLY A 41 -1.33 15.51 1.38
CA GLY A 41 -2.67 15.21 0.89
C GLY A 41 -2.70 14.99 -0.63
N ILE A 42 -3.89 14.66 -1.13
CA ILE A 42 -4.15 14.56 -2.57
C ILE A 42 -4.31 15.96 -3.13
N TYR A 43 -3.61 16.26 -4.23
CA TYR A 43 -3.64 17.56 -4.88
C TYR A 43 -4.70 17.60 -5.97
N THR A 44 -5.00 18.81 -6.42
CA THR A 44 -5.71 19.06 -7.68
C THR A 44 -4.81 19.94 -8.54
N HIS A 45 -4.68 19.55 -9.81
CA HIS A 45 -3.86 20.23 -10.80
C HIS A 45 -4.12 21.74 -10.81
N ASP A 46 -3.04 22.51 -10.80
CA ASP A 46 -2.99 23.96 -10.99
C ASP A 46 -3.77 24.86 -10.00
N LEU A 47 -4.38 24.26 -8.95
CA LEU A 47 -5.21 25.00 -7.99
C LEU A 47 -4.48 25.48 -6.73
N SER A 48 -3.30 24.91 -6.43
CA SER A 48 -2.53 25.25 -5.23
C SER A 48 -1.02 25.27 -5.52
N PRO A 49 -0.19 25.92 -4.67
CA PRO A 49 1.26 25.87 -4.82
C PRO A 49 1.79 24.43 -4.86
N TYR A 50 1.20 23.53 -4.07
CA TYR A 50 1.54 22.11 -4.09
C TYR A 50 1.07 21.42 -5.38
N GLY A 51 -0.15 21.73 -5.86
CA GLY A 51 -0.63 21.22 -7.15
C GLY A 51 0.29 21.60 -8.30
N LYS A 52 0.75 22.86 -8.37
CA LYS A 52 1.70 23.34 -9.37
C LYS A 52 3.07 22.66 -9.29
N LEU A 53 3.53 22.36 -8.07
CA LEU A 53 4.76 21.61 -7.85
C LEU A 53 4.63 20.17 -8.40
N MET A 54 3.48 19.53 -8.16
CA MET A 54 3.19 18.20 -8.71
C MET A 54 3.05 18.23 -10.23
N ASP A 55 2.39 19.24 -10.80
CA ASP A 55 2.29 19.42 -12.25
C ASP A 55 3.67 19.55 -12.89
N TYR A 56 4.57 20.33 -12.28
CA TYR A 56 5.97 20.42 -12.73
C TYR A 56 6.69 19.07 -12.62
N ALA A 57 6.50 18.32 -11.52
CA ALA A 57 7.07 16.98 -11.38
C ALA A 57 6.58 16.04 -12.49
N HIS A 58 5.31 16.12 -12.87
CA HIS A 58 4.72 15.36 -13.97
C HIS A 58 5.30 15.77 -15.33
N GLU A 59 5.52 17.06 -15.56
CA GLU A 59 6.15 17.58 -16.79
C GLU A 59 7.56 17.01 -17.02
N ILE A 60 8.32 16.80 -15.95
CA ILE A 60 9.66 16.19 -16.01
C ILE A 60 9.63 14.65 -15.92
N GLY A 61 8.44 14.05 -15.92
CA GLY A 61 8.24 12.60 -15.99
C GLY A 61 8.24 11.88 -14.64
N TYR A 62 8.10 12.59 -13.52
CA TYR A 62 8.00 11.98 -12.20
C TYR A 62 6.54 11.76 -11.83
N TRP A 63 6.13 10.49 -11.77
CA TRP A 63 4.76 10.11 -11.46
C TRP A 63 4.72 9.33 -10.15
N GLU A 64 3.96 9.80 -9.18
CA GLU A 64 3.81 9.11 -7.90
C GLU A 64 3.23 7.69 -8.08
N SER A 65 2.35 7.51 -9.05
CA SER A 65 1.74 6.21 -9.39
C SER A 65 2.74 5.16 -9.88
N ASP A 66 3.91 5.59 -10.38
CA ASP A 66 4.93 4.70 -10.97
C ASP A 66 5.96 4.21 -9.94
N VAL A 67 5.88 4.70 -8.71
CA VAL A 67 6.89 4.48 -7.66
C VAL A 67 6.31 3.84 -6.39
N GLY A 68 5.11 3.29 -6.49
CA GLY A 68 4.54 2.44 -5.46
C GLY A 68 4.40 3.16 -4.12
N TYR A 69 5.03 2.63 -3.06
CA TYR A 69 4.83 3.15 -1.71
C TYR A 69 5.31 4.60 -1.51
N ALA A 70 6.12 5.16 -2.41
CA ALA A 70 6.44 6.59 -2.38
C ALA A 70 5.18 7.45 -2.58
N GLU A 71 4.18 6.99 -3.34
CA GLU A 71 2.88 7.64 -3.46
C GLU A 71 2.18 7.81 -2.10
N ILE A 72 2.20 6.75 -1.29
CA ILE A 72 1.62 6.77 0.06
C ILE A 72 2.35 7.78 0.95
N PHE A 73 3.68 7.90 0.79
CA PHE A 73 4.46 8.91 1.51
C PHE A 73 4.13 10.33 1.05
N VAL A 74 4.01 10.58 -0.25
CA VAL A 74 3.67 11.90 -0.78
C VAL A 74 2.32 12.38 -0.24
N TYR A 75 1.31 11.52 -0.22
CA TYR A 75 -0.04 11.87 0.21
C TYR A 75 -0.23 11.87 1.72
N PHE A 76 0.35 10.90 2.44
CA PHE A 76 0.03 10.63 3.85
C PHE A 76 1.26 10.59 4.77
N GLY A 77 2.44 10.88 4.23
CA GLY A 77 3.69 10.94 4.97
C GLY A 77 4.10 9.62 5.58
N LEU A 78 4.98 9.71 6.58
CA LEU A 78 5.45 8.58 7.35
C LEU A 78 4.31 7.85 8.09
N ILE A 79 3.28 8.58 8.54
CA ILE A 79 2.11 7.99 9.19
C ILE A 79 1.38 7.03 8.24
N GLY A 80 1.20 7.41 6.97
CA GLY A 80 0.61 6.55 5.96
C GLY A 80 1.39 5.25 5.74
N LEU A 81 2.72 5.34 5.63
CA LEU A 81 3.59 4.17 5.49
C LEU A 81 3.51 3.23 6.71
N ILE A 82 3.49 3.80 7.92
CA ILE A 82 3.34 3.00 9.15
C ILE A 82 1.97 2.31 9.18
N ALA A 83 0.91 3.03 8.83
CA ALA A 83 -0.45 2.45 8.77
C ALA A 83 -0.51 1.31 7.75
N LEU A 84 0.10 1.48 6.58
CA LEU A 84 0.21 0.44 5.55
C LEU A 84 0.97 -0.78 6.08
N LEU A 85 2.11 -0.58 6.77
CA LEU A 85 2.89 -1.66 7.36
C LEU A 85 2.10 -2.42 8.43
N ILE A 86 1.39 -1.72 9.32
CA ILE A 86 0.52 -2.33 10.34
C ILE A 86 -0.59 -3.15 9.67
N TRP A 87 -1.25 -2.61 8.65
CA TRP A 87 -2.28 -3.31 7.91
C TRP A 87 -1.72 -4.57 7.23
N PHE A 88 -0.57 -4.49 6.58
CA PHE A 88 0.06 -5.63 5.94
C PHE A 88 0.44 -6.73 6.95
N ILE A 89 1.00 -6.37 8.10
CA ILE A 89 1.26 -7.31 9.20
C ILE A 89 -0.06 -7.95 9.69
N GLY A 90 -1.13 -7.17 9.77
CA GLY A 90 -2.48 -7.67 10.07
C GLY A 90 -2.94 -8.74 9.07
N VAL A 91 -2.78 -8.48 7.78
CA VAL A 91 -3.09 -9.44 6.71
C VAL A 91 -2.24 -10.71 6.84
N LEU A 92 -0.94 -10.59 7.14
CA LEU A 92 -0.06 -11.76 7.31
C LEU A 92 -0.43 -12.59 8.55
N THR A 93 -0.89 -11.96 9.62
CA THR A 93 -1.15 -12.63 10.91
C THR A 93 -2.60 -13.08 11.10
N VAL A 94 -3.55 -12.58 10.31
CA VAL A 94 -4.96 -12.99 10.41
C VAL A 94 -5.12 -14.49 10.15
N ARG A 95 -5.86 -15.17 11.04
CA ARG A 95 -6.17 -16.60 10.92
C ARG A 95 -7.53 -16.76 10.26
N ILE A 96 -7.60 -17.56 9.21
CA ILE A 96 -8.84 -17.80 8.46
C ILE A 96 -8.97 -19.30 8.16
N PRO A 97 -10.19 -19.80 7.89
CA PRO A 97 -10.37 -21.16 7.39
C PRO A 97 -9.58 -21.41 6.10
N SER A 98 -9.05 -22.61 5.93
CA SER A 98 -8.19 -22.97 4.79
C SER A 98 -8.88 -22.81 3.43
N GLU A 99 -10.19 -23.00 3.38
CA GLU A 99 -11.03 -22.81 2.19
C GLU A 99 -10.97 -21.38 1.61
N TYR A 100 -10.65 -20.37 2.43
CA TYR A 100 -10.52 -18.97 2.00
C TYR A 100 -9.07 -18.50 1.86
N PHE A 101 -8.08 -19.41 1.98
CA PHE A 101 -6.67 -19.04 1.99
C PHE A 101 -6.23 -18.28 0.72
N PHE A 102 -6.87 -18.57 -0.42
CA PHE A 102 -6.62 -17.89 -1.69
C PHE A 102 -6.85 -16.37 -1.60
N LEU A 103 -7.86 -15.90 -0.85
CA LEU A 103 -8.15 -14.47 -0.68
C LEU A 103 -7.00 -13.76 0.02
N LYS A 104 -6.41 -14.40 1.04
CA LYS A 104 -5.26 -13.86 1.76
C LYS A 104 -4.03 -13.78 0.87
N ILE A 105 -3.75 -14.83 0.08
CA ILE A 105 -2.62 -14.83 -0.86
C ILE A 105 -2.81 -13.80 -1.96
N TYR A 106 -4.02 -13.66 -2.49
CA TYR A 106 -4.33 -12.64 -3.50
C TYR A 106 -4.13 -11.22 -2.96
N LEU A 107 -4.59 -10.93 -1.73
CA LEU A 107 -4.36 -9.62 -1.11
C LEU A 107 -2.85 -9.36 -0.87
N ILE A 108 -2.10 -10.37 -0.42
CA ILE A 108 -0.64 -10.25 -0.25
C ILE A 108 0.03 -9.97 -1.60
N PHE A 109 -0.38 -10.65 -2.67
CA PHE A 109 0.12 -10.42 -4.02
C PHE A 109 -0.10 -8.98 -4.47
N ILE A 110 -1.32 -8.45 -4.29
CA ILE A 110 -1.64 -7.05 -4.64
C ILE A 110 -0.70 -6.10 -3.87
N ILE A 111 -0.59 -6.26 -2.54
CA ILE A 111 0.24 -5.38 -1.70
C ILE A 111 1.71 -5.41 -2.16
N ILE A 112 2.26 -6.60 -2.44
CA ILE A 112 3.64 -6.72 -2.93
C ILE A 112 3.80 -6.07 -4.30
N SER A 113 2.84 -6.26 -5.21
CA SER A 113 2.88 -5.66 -6.55
C SER A 113 2.92 -4.13 -6.49
N MET A 114 2.17 -3.54 -5.54
CA MET A 114 2.16 -2.09 -5.32
C MET A 114 3.47 -1.59 -4.70
N ILE A 115 4.11 -2.36 -3.80
CA ILE A 115 5.47 -2.03 -3.31
C ILE A 115 6.48 -2.03 -4.45
N CYS A 116 6.31 -2.90 -5.45
CA CYS A 116 7.18 -3.00 -6.63
C CYS A 116 6.87 -1.97 -7.74
N GLY A 117 6.15 -0.89 -7.44
CA GLY A 117 5.88 0.22 -8.39
C GLY A 117 4.53 0.13 -9.11
N GLY A 118 3.56 -0.57 -8.53
CA GLY A 118 2.16 -0.52 -8.97
C GLY A 118 1.40 0.66 -8.33
N TYR A 119 0.38 1.15 -9.02
CA TYR A 119 -0.48 2.24 -8.54
C TYR A 119 -1.36 1.78 -7.37
N TRP A 120 -1.28 2.45 -6.21
CA TRP A 120 -1.94 1.97 -4.98
C TRP A 120 -3.46 2.04 -5.01
N PHE A 121 -4.00 3.03 -5.73
CA PHE A 121 -5.44 3.32 -5.68
C PHE A 121 -6.26 2.57 -6.73
N GLU A 122 -5.62 1.85 -7.66
CA GLU A 122 -6.32 1.08 -8.71
C GLU A 122 -7.23 0.00 -8.14
N ASN A 123 -6.79 -0.68 -7.07
CA ASN A 123 -7.47 -1.84 -6.49
C ASN A 123 -8.01 -1.56 -5.08
N ILE A 124 -8.23 -0.29 -4.73
CA ILE A 124 -8.57 0.10 -3.34
C ILE A 124 -9.89 -0.51 -2.85
N VAL A 125 -10.86 -0.65 -3.75
CA VAL A 125 -12.18 -1.23 -3.43
C VAL A 125 -12.06 -2.73 -3.16
N GLU A 126 -11.33 -3.44 -4.03
CA GLU A 126 -11.03 -4.86 -3.92
C GLU A 126 -10.28 -5.15 -2.62
N MET A 127 -9.23 -4.38 -2.33
CA MET A 127 -8.45 -4.50 -1.10
C MET A 127 -9.31 -4.28 0.16
N ALA A 128 -10.20 -3.29 0.15
CA ALA A 128 -11.11 -3.01 1.26
C ALA A 128 -12.10 -4.17 1.48
N ILE A 129 -12.71 -4.69 0.41
CA ILE A 129 -13.65 -5.82 0.47
C ILE A 129 -12.95 -7.07 0.99
N ILE A 130 -11.78 -7.43 0.45
CA ILE A 130 -11.05 -8.63 0.88
C ILE A 130 -10.62 -8.49 2.33
N THR A 131 -10.10 -7.32 2.73
CA THR A 131 -9.74 -7.05 4.14
C THR A 131 -10.93 -7.26 5.06
N TYR A 132 -12.11 -6.73 4.70
CA TYR A 132 -13.34 -6.92 5.47
C TYR A 132 -13.71 -8.40 5.61
N ILE A 133 -13.65 -9.17 4.51
CA ILE A 133 -13.93 -10.61 4.51
C ILE A 133 -12.97 -11.35 5.45
N LEU A 134 -11.66 -11.06 5.37
CA LEU A 134 -10.65 -11.70 6.24
C LEU A 134 -10.91 -11.44 7.72
N VAL A 135 -11.26 -10.20 8.09
CA VAL A 135 -11.60 -9.83 9.47
C VAL A 135 -12.87 -10.55 9.95
N LYS A 136 -13.90 -10.65 9.09
CA LYS A 136 -15.15 -11.33 9.42
C LYS A 136 -14.93 -12.83 9.62
N LEU A 137 -14.18 -13.47 8.72
CA LEU A 137 -13.82 -14.88 8.80
C LEU A 137 -12.99 -15.18 10.05
N ASN A 138 -12.01 -14.33 10.39
CA ASN A 138 -11.22 -14.50 11.62
C ASN A 138 -12.09 -14.47 12.88
N SER A 139 -13.08 -13.59 12.91
CA SER A 139 -13.99 -13.45 14.06
C SER A 139 -14.86 -14.69 14.23
N GLY A 140 -15.42 -15.22 13.13
CA GLY A 140 -16.16 -16.49 13.15
C GLY A 140 -15.28 -17.67 13.54
N TYR A 141 -14.09 -17.77 12.92
CA TYR A 141 -13.13 -18.84 13.21
C TYR A 141 -12.70 -18.91 14.67
N LYS A 142 -12.50 -17.75 15.31
CA LYS A 142 -12.23 -17.68 16.77
C LYS A 142 -13.42 -18.20 17.59
N ALA A 143 -14.65 -17.88 17.20
CA ALA A 143 -15.84 -18.37 17.90
C ALA A 143 -15.98 -19.89 17.78
N ASP A 144 -15.76 -20.46 16.59
CA ASP A 144 -15.82 -21.91 16.37
C ASP A 144 -14.75 -22.67 17.17
N LEU A 145 -13.52 -22.14 17.22
CA LEU A 145 -12.44 -22.68 18.04
C LEU A 145 -12.81 -22.76 19.53
N ILE A 146 -13.40 -21.69 20.08
CA ILE A 146 -13.84 -21.65 21.48
C ILE A 146 -14.92 -22.69 21.74
N VAL A 147 -15.90 -22.81 20.84
CA VAL A 147 -16.98 -23.80 20.96
C VAL A 147 -16.43 -25.23 20.93
N LEU A 148 -15.53 -25.55 19.99
CA LEU A 148 -14.86 -26.85 19.93
C LEU A 148 -14.05 -27.16 21.19
N GLU A 149 -13.38 -26.17 21.77
CA GLU A 149 -12.60 -26.31 22.99
C GLU A 149 -13.50 -26.58 24.21
N ILE A 150 -14.66 -25.92 24.30
CA ILE A 150 -15.69 -26.20 25.31
C ILE A 150 -16.21 -27.63 25.17
N PHE A 151 -16.55 -28.08 23.95
CA PHE A 151 -17.01 -29.46 23.73
C PHE A 151 -15.94 -30.50 24.05
N ARG A 152 -14.68 -30.25 23.69
CA ARG A 152 -13.54 -31.12 24.07
C ARG A 152 -13.34 -31.20 25.57
N CYS A 153 -13.47 -30.08 26.29
CA CYS A 153 -13.36 -30.05 27.75
C CYS A 153 -14.50 -30.85 28.41
N LYS A 154 -15.74 -30.69 27.91
CA LYS A 154 -16.89 -31.45 28.40
C LYS A 154 -16.74 -32.96 28.15
N SER A 155 -16.23 -33.37 26.99
CA SER A 155 -15.96 -34.78 26.68
C SER A 155 -14.90 -35.42 27.60
N ARG A 156 -13.93 -34.66 28.12
CA ARG A 156 -12.90 -35.17 29.03
C ARG A 156 -13.37 -35.30 30.48
N ASN A 157 -14.42 -34.59 30.88
CA ASN A 157 -14.97 -34.64 32.24
C ASN A 157 -16.06 -35.70 32.44
N ILE A 158 -16.34 -36.54 31.42
CA ILE A 158 -17.37 -37.60 31.47
C ILE A 158 -16.74 -39.01 31.53
N THR A 159 -15.42 -39.09 31.71
CA THR A 159 -14.66 -40.33 31.98
C THR A 159 -14.02 -40.26 33.36
#